data_AF-A0A4V1UD62-F1
#
_entry.id   AF-A0A4V1UD62-F1
#
_cell.length_a   1.000
_cell.length_b   1.000
_cell.length_c   1.000
_cell.angle_alpha   90.00
_cell.angle_beta   90.00
_cell.angle_gamma   90.00
#
_symmetry.space_group_name_H-M   'P 1'
#
loop_
_entity.id
_entity.type
_entity.pdbx_description
1 polymer ?
#
loop_
_entity_poly.entity_id
_entity_poly.type
_entity_poly.pdbx_seq_one_letter_code
_entity_poly.pdbx_strand_id
1 'polypeptide(L)' 'DRFDVLSRPFVTTVIIGAKTNEQLDDNLAAAEIELTSEELKTLDEVSALPPEYPGWMLSRQGGSRVPGPFRPKKG' A
#
# COMPACT_ATOMS: atom_id res chain seq x y z
N ASP A 1 -9.41 -0.72 18.18
CA ASP A 1 -8.96 -1.29 16.91
C ASP A 1 -7.45 -1.22 16.87
N ARG A 2 -6.80 -2.36 16.66
CA ARG A 2 -5.34 -2.45 16.61
C ARG A 2 -4.89 -2.08 15.19
N PHE A 3 -3.79 -1.34 15.09
CA PHE A 3 -3.32 -0.70 13.87
C PHE A 3 -1.83 -1.04 13.67
N ASP A 4 -1.53 -2.25 13.20
CA ASP A 4 -0.18 -2.76 12.98
C ASP A 4 -0.15 -3.79 11.81
N VAL A 5 0.98 -4.47 11.57
CA VAL A 5 1.09 -5.46 10.48
C VAL A 5 0.03 -6.57 10.55
N LEU A 6 -0.33 -7.02 11.75
CA LEU A 6 -1.35 -8.04 11.96
C LEU A 6 -2.78 -7.50 11.81
N SER A 7 -2.97 -6.17 11.76
CA SER A 7 -4.27 -5.56 11.43
C SER A 7 -4.50 -5.41 9.92
N ARG A 8 -3.50 -5.75 9.08
CA ARG A 8 -3.63 -5.64 7.62
C ARG A 8 -4.57 -6.73 7.09
N PRO A 9 -5.39 -6.42 6.07
CA PRO A 9 -6.23 -7.41 5.42
C PRO A 9 -5.42 -8.63 4.95
N PHE A 10 -5.99 -9.81 5.13
CA PHE A 10 -5.44 -11.10 4.70
C PHE A 10 -4.17 -11.58 5.42
N VAL A 11 -3.70 -10.85 6.43
CA VAL A 11 -2.63 -11.32 7.33
C VAL A 11 -3.26 -12.10 8.50
N THR A 12 -2.87 -13.36 8.68
CA THR A 12 -3.39 -14.22 9.77
C THR A 12 -2.36 -14.45 10.87
N THR A 13 -1.08 -14.56 10.51
CA THR A 13 0.04 -14.71 11.44
C THR A 13 1.31 -14.15 10.81
N VAL A 14 2.25 -13.71 11.63
CA VAL A 14 3.57 -13.22 11.20
C VAL A 14 4.63 -14.19 11.72
N ILE A 15 5.46 -14.71 10.82
CA ILE A 15 6.58 -15.58 11.17
C ILE A 15 7.83 -14.71 11.29
N ILE A 16 8.44 -14.70 12.47
CA ILE A 16 9.65 -13.94 12.79
C ILE A 16 10.75 -14.89 13.26
N GLY A 17 12.00 -14.58 12.91
CA GLY A 17 13.18 -15.29 13.39
C GLY A 17 13.96 -14.44 14.39
N ALA A 18 14.55 -15.07 15.39
CA ALA A 18 15.47 -14.44 16.34
C ALA A 18 16.73 -15.30 16.48
N LYS A 19 17.91 -14.66 16.43
CA LYS A 19 19.21 -15.31 16.63
C LYS A 19 19.79 -15.09 18.03
N THR A 20 19.22 -14.14 18.76
CA THR A 20 19.59 -13.80 20.14
C THR A 20 18.32 -13.66 20.99
N ASN A 21 18.47 -13.73 22.31
CA ASN A 21 17.34 -13.51 23.22
C ASN A 21 16.81 -12.08 23.12
N GLU A 22 17.68 -11.09 23.00
CA GLU A 22 17.27 -9.68 22.84
C GLU A 22 16.37 -9.49 21.61
N GLN A 23 16.71 -10.10 20.47
CA GLN A 23 15.84 -10.06 19.28
C GLN A 23 14.49 -10.75 19.51
N LEU A 24 14.47 -11.82 20.30
CA LEU A 24 13.21 -12.49 20.65
C LEU A 24 12.36 -11.60 21.53
N ASP A 25 12.97 -10.96 22.53
CA ASP A 25 12.28 -10.06 23.46
C ASP A 25 11.70 -8.85 22.71
N ASP A 26 12.48 -8.22 21.81
CA ASP A 26 12.03 -7.11 20.96
C ASP A 26 10.88 -7.54 20.03
N ASN A 27 11.01 -8.71 19.41
CA ASN A 27 9.99 -9.30 18.53
C ASN A 27 8.66 -9.52 19.26
N LEU A 28 8.71 -9.99 20.51
CA LEU A 28 7.52 -10.19 21.35
C LEU A 28 6.92 -8.85 21.78
N ALA A 29 7.74 -7.88 22.18
CA ALA A 29 7.29 -6.54 22.54
C ALA A 29 6.62 -5.81 21.36
N ALA A 30 7.08 -6.04 20.13
CA ALA A 30 6.50 -5.45 18.93
C ALA A 30 5.03 -5.84 18.71
N ALA A 31 4.58 -7.00 19.24
CA ALA A 31 3.19 -7.43 19.14
C ALA A 31 2.23 -6.60 20.02
N GLU A 32 2.76 -5.87 21.00
CA GLU A 32 2.00 -5.00 21.90
C GLU A 32 1.94 -3.54 21.40
N ILE A 33 2.66 -3.20 20.33
CA ILE A 33 2.68 -1.85 19.76
C ILE A 33 1.40 -1.62 18.97
N GLU A 34 0.69 -0.53 19.28
CA GLU A 34 -0.41 0.00 18.47
C GLU A 34 0.06 1.27 17.77
N LEU A 35 0.02 1.31 16.44
CA LEU A 35 0.35 2.53 15.70
C LEU A 35 -0.89 3.41 15.56
N THR A 36 -0.69 4.72 15.49
CA THR A 36 -1.76 5.65 15.15
C THR A 36 -2.13 5.55 13.67
N SER A 37 -3.29 6.10 13.30
CA SER A 37 -3.70 6.16 11.90
C SER A 37 -2.72 6.98 11.04
N GLU A 38 -2.14 8.03 11.62
CA GLU A 38 -1.14 8.88 10.98
C GLU A 38 0.19 8.14 10.74
N GLU A 39 0.65 7.36 11.71
CA GLU A 39 1.87 6.54 11.59
C GLU A 39 1.69 5.43 10.56
N LEU A 40 0.54 4.75 10.55
CA LEU A 40 0.21 3.76 9.51
C LEU A 40 0.19 4.39 8.13
N LYS A 41 -0.47 5.54 7.98
CA LYS A 41 -0.53 6.26 6.70
C LYS A 41 0.88 6.62 6.21
N THR A 42 1.74 7.08 7.12
CA THR A 42 3.14 7.38 6.80
C THR A 42 3.87 6.14 6.30
N LEU A 43 3.66 4.98 6.95
CA LEU A 43 4.27 3.71 6.54
C LEU A 43 3.75 3.24 5.17
N ASP A 44 2.45 3.35 4.90
CA ASP A 44 1.84 2.99 3.63
C ASP A 44 2.38 3.86 2.47
N GLU A 45 2.53 5.17 2.69
CA GLU A 45 3.04 6.10 1.69
C GLU A 45 4.49 5.79 1.29
N VAL A 46 5.37 5.55 2.27
CA VAL A 46 6.80 5.28 2.00
C VAL A 46 7.05 3.87 1.46
N SER A 47 6.14 2.93 1.72
CA SER A 47 6.25 1.53 1.27
C SER A 47 5.44 1.22 0.01
N ALA A 48 4.73 2.21 -0.55
CA ALA A 48 3.88 2.04 -1.72
C ALA A 48 4.67 1.47 -2.91
N LEU A 49 4.24 0.31 -3.39
CA LEU A 49 4.80 -0.30 -4.59
C LEU A 49 4.39 0.50 -5.84
N PRO A 50 5.25 0.55 -6.87
CA PRO A 50 4.85 1.10 -8.16
C PRO A 50 3.68 0.29 -8.74
N PRO A 51 2.82 0.90 -9.59
CA PRO A 51 1.67 0.20 -10.14
C PRO A 51 2.09 -1.04 -10.94
N GLU A 52 1.54 -2.19 -10.59
CA GLU A 52 1.82 -3.46 -11.28
C GLU A 52 1.09 -3.54 -12.62
N TYR A 53 1.45 -4.51 -13.46
CA TYR A 53 0.71 -4.81 -14.68
C TYR A 53 -0.63 -5.49 -14.33
N PRO A 54 -1.76 -5.15 -15.00
CA PRO A 54 -1.93 -4.16 -16.07
C PRO A 54 -2.25 -2.74 -15.56
N GLY A 55 -2.24 -2.51 -14.24
CA GLY A 55 -2.58 -1.22 -13.61
C GLY A 55 -1.81 -0.03 -14.18
N TRP A 56 -0.49 -0.13 -14.35
CA TRP A 56 0.29 0.95 -14.98
C TRP A 56 -0.11 1.21 -16.44
N MET A 57 -0.52 0.17 -17.15
CA MET A 57 -0.85 0.22 -18.58
C MET A 57 -2.20 0.90 -18.81
N LEU A 58 -3.15 0.70 -17.90
CA LEU A 58 -4.45 1.38 -17.94
C LEU A 58 -4.29 2.89 -17.73
N SER A 59 -3.48 3.32 -16.76
CA SER A 59 -3.19 4.74 -16.52
C SER A 59 -2.55 5.44 -17.72
N ARG A 60 -1.80 4.70 -18.56
CA ARG A 60 -1.12 5.25 -19.74
C ARG A 60 -1.99 5.30 -21.01
N GLN A 61 -2.95 4.38 -21.19
CA GLN A 61 -3.65 4.21 -22.46
C GLN A 61 -4.87 5.13 -22.67
N GLY A 62 -5.38 5.77 -21.62
CA GLY A 62 -6.61 6.57 -21.68
C GLY A 62 -6.47 8.01 -22.23
N GLY A 63 -5.25 8.53 -22.39
CA GLY A 63 -5.04 9.97 -22.66
C GLY A 63 -5.28 10.43 -24.11
N SER A 64 -4.96 9.61 -25.11
CA SER A 64 -4.94 10.05 -26.52
C SER A 64 -6.14 9.62 -27.36
N ARG A 65 -7.09 8.86 -26.79
CA ARG A 65 -8.22 8.26 -27.52
C ARG A 65 -9.55 8.98 -27.34
N VAL A 66 -9.59 10.12 -26.64
CA VAL A 66 -10.81 10.91 -26.48
C VAL A 66 -10.95 11.83 -27.71
N PRO A 67 -11.92 11.59 -28.62
CA PRO A 67 -12.16 12.51 -29.72
C PRO A 67 -12.66 13.85 -29.15
N GLY A 68 -12.17 14.95 -29.74
CA GLY A 68 -12.64 16.28 -29.40
C GLY A 68 -14.13 16.44 -29.72
N PRO A 69 -14.81 17.42 -29.09
CA PRO A 69 -16.23 17.68 -29.36
C PRO A 69 -16.45 17.98 -30.85
N PHE A 70 -17.50 17.39 -31.42
CA PHE A 70 -17.87 17.59 -32.81
C PHE A 70 -18.06 19.08 -33.13
N ARG A 71 -17.37 19.58 -34.16
CA ARG A 71 -17.56 20.93 -34.69
C ARG A 71 -18.07 20.85 -36.13
N PRO A 72 -19.33 21.25 -36.41
CA PRO A 72 -19.82 21.31 -37.78
C PRO A 72 -19.10 22.41 -38.56
N LYS A 73 -18.69 22.12 -39.80
CA LYS A 73 -18.21 23.16 -40.74
C LYS A 73 -19.39 24.03 -41.14
N LYS A 74 -19.29 25.36 -40.92
CA LYS A 74 -20.21 26.33 -41.54
C LYS A 74 -19.92 26.36 -43.05
N GLY A 75 -20.98 26.16 -43.83
CA GLY A 75 -20.97 26.43 -45.28
C GLY A 75 -21.02 27.92 -45.59
#